data_AF-A0A535LI36-F1
#
_entry.id   AF-A0A535LI36-F1
#
_cell.length_a   1.000
_cell.length_b   1.000
_cell.length_c   1.000
_cell.angle_alpha   90.00
_cell.angle_beta   90.00
_cell.angle_gamma   90.00
#
_symmetry.space_group_name_H-M   'P 1'
#
loop_
_entity.id
_entity.type
_entity.pdbx_description
1 polymer ?
#
loop_
_entity_poly.entity_id
_entity_poly.type
_entity_poly.pdbx_seq_one_letter_code
_entity_poly.pdbx_strand_id
1 'polypeptide(L)'
;MENWICTTCGTQFAESKEQPRECPICLDQRQYVGYEGQKWTTQSTLREEGFRNTVKEHEAGLTGIGSTPTFAIGQRALLVQTEQGNILWDCISLLDKETVETVERLGGLKGIAISHPHYYSSQALLRWSLTASVQVAE
;
A
#
# COMPACT_ATOMS: atom_id res chain seq x y z
N MET A 1 -6.20 11.80 15.32
CA MET A 1 -4.82 11.88 14.81
C MET A 1 -4.84 11.12 13.50
N GLU A 2 -3.85 11.29 12.62
CA GLU A 2 -3.92 10.77 11.24
C GLU A 2 -2.66 9.97 10.90
N ASN A 3 -2.83 8.92 10.08
CA ASN A 3 -1.73 8.27 9.39
C ASN A 3 -1.47 8.99 8.06
N TRP A 4 -0.47 9.87 8.06
CA TRP A 4 -0.09 10.63 6.88
C TRP A 4 0.55 9.77 5.80
N ILE A 5 0.23 10.04 4.55
CA ILE A 5 0.72 9.34 3.37
C ILE A 5 1.47 10.36 2.51
N CYS A 6 2.72 10.07 2.16
CA CYS A 6 3.46 10.89 1.21
C CYS A 6 2.82 10.76 -0.18
N THR A 7 2.42 11.87 -0.80
CA THR A 7 1.76 11.83 -2.12
C THR A 7 2.72 11.43 -3.24
N THR A 8 4.04 11.57 -3.04
CA THR A 8 5.04 11.20 -4.05
C THR A 8 5.31 9.70 -4.05
N CYS A 9 5.71 9.11 -2.92
CA CYS A 9 6.07 7.69 -2.85
C CYS A 9 4.96 6.77 -2.32
N GLY A 10 3.89 7.32 -1.75
CA GLY A 10 2.77 6.54 -1.22
C GLY A 10 3.03 5.87 0.13
N THR A 11 4.21 6.07 0.73
CA THR A 11 4.52 5.53 2.06
C THR A 11 3.67 6.22 3.12
N GLN A 12 3.07 5.41 3.99
CA GLN A 12 2.31 5.85 5.15
C GLN A 12 3.19 5.88 6.40
N PHE A 13 2.96 6.89 7.24
CA PHE A 13 3.67 7.13 8.49
C PHE A 13 2.79 6.82 9.71
N ALA A 14 3.45 6.67 10.85
CA ALA A 14 2.79 6.47 12.14
C ALA A 14 1.81 7.60 12.46
N GLU A 15 0.80 7.27 13.26
CA GLU A 15 -0.29 8.19 13.61
C GLU A 15 0.27 9.42 14.34
N SER A 16 -0.08 10.61 13.88
CA SER A 16 0.36 11.87 14.48
C SER A 16 -0.65 13.00 14.24
N LYS A 17 -0.54 14.09 15.02
CA LYS A 17 -1.39 15.28 14.85
C LYS A 17 -0.93 16.15 13.68
N GLU A 18 0.38 16.25 13.49
CA GLU A 18 0.99 17.08 12.46
C GLU A 18 1.54 16.18 11.36
N GLN A 19 1.53 16.68 10.13
CA GLN A 19 2.18 15.99 9.01
C GLN A 19 3.69 15.83 9.27
N PRO A 20 4.33 14.75 8.78
CA PRO A 20 5.76 14.58 8.94
C PRO A 20 6.52 15.76 8.33
N ARG A 21 7.64 16.14 8.98
CA ARG A 21 8.50 17.22 8.47
C ARG A 21 9.11 16.88 7.13
N GLU A 22 9.51 15.62 6.97
CA GLU A 22 10.08 15.11 5.74
C GLU A 22 9.74 13.63 5.52
N CYS A 23 9.73 13.22 4.26
CA CYS A 23 9.66 11.83 3.84
C CYS A 23 11.08 11.29 3.62
N PRO A 24 11.64 10.46 4.53
CA PRO A 24 12.98 9.91 4.37
C PRO A 24 13.10 9.02 3.13
N ILE A 25 12.00 8.38 2.70
CA ILE A 25 11.95 7.59 1.47
C ILE A 25 12.20 8.47 0.24
N CYS A 26 11.57 9.64 0.15
CA CYS A 26 11.80 10.59 -0.95
C CYS A 26 13.15 11.30 -0.88
N LEU A 27 13.81 11.31 0.29
CA LEU A 27 15.15 11.85 0.48
C LEU A 27 16.25 10.80 0.24
N ASP A 28 15.92 9.52 0.16
CA ASP A 28 16.85 8.48 -0.29
C ASP A 28 17.20 8.71 -1.78
N GLN A 29 18.49 8.61 -2.11
CA GLN A 29 19.02 8.83 -3.45
C GLN A 29 18.40 7.95 -4.55
N ARG A 30 17.75 6.85 -4.20
CA ARG A 30 17.05 5.94 -5.12
C ARG A 30 15.60 6.34 -5.35
N GLN A 31 15.17 7.47 -4.80
CA GLN A 31 13.85 8.06 -4.98
C GLN A 31 13.98 9.56 -5.27
N TYR A 32 12.84 10.23 -5.46
CA TYR A 32 12.79 11.65 -5.72
C TYR A 32 11.77 12.38 -4.82
N VAL A 33 12.00 13.68 -4.67
CA VAL A 33 11.03 14.62 -4.12
C VAL A 33 10.14 15.11 -5.25
N GLY A 34 8.81 15.16 -5.04
CA GLY A 34 7.87 15.67 -6.02
C GLY A 34 8.18 17.11 -6.44
N TYR A 35 7.79 17.48 -7.67
CA TYR A 35 8.09 18.79 -8.26
C TYR A 35 7.65 19.98 -7.40
N GLU A 36 6.52 19.85 -6.70
CA GLU A 36 5.98 20.87 -5.81
C GLU A 36 6.42 20.68 -4.34
N GLY A 37 7.52 19.97 -4.12
CA GLY A 37 7.99 19.56 -2.80
C GLY A 37 7.24 18.35 -2.23
N GLN A 38 7.51 18.05 -0.96
CA GLN A 38 6.85 16.95 -0.26
C GLN A 38 5.45 17.38 0.19
N LYS A 39 4.46 16.58 -0.19
CA LYS A 39 3.06 16.76 0.16
C LYS A 39 2.52 15.52 0.85
N TRP A 40 1.46 15.74 1.62
CA TRP A 40 0.87 14.74 2.50
C TRP A 40 -0.63 14.62 2.24
N THR A 41 -1.13 13.40 2.34
CA THR A 41 -2.56 13.06 2.28
C THR A 41 -2.88 12.03 3.36
N THR A 42 -4.13 11.58 3.42
CA THR A 42 -4.59 10.54 4.36
C THR A 42 -5.49 9.54 3.62
N GLN A 43 -5.84 8.44 4.29
CA GLN A 43 -6.81 7.48 3.76
C GLN A 43 -8.17 8.13 3.49
N SER A 44 -8.64 9.04 4.35
CA SER A 44 -9.92 9.75 4.14
C SER A 44 -9.86 10.64 2.92
N THR A 45 -8.83 11.48 2.80
CA THR A 45 -8.64 12.38 1.66
C THR A 45 -8.56 11.62 0.34
N LEU A 46 -7.79 10.53 0.26
CA LEU A 46 -7.74 9.70 -0.96
C LEU A 46 -9.12 9.16 -1.36
N ARG A 47 -9.93 8.72 -0.39
CA ARG A 47 -11.29 8.21 -0.66
C ARG A 47 -12.23 9.32 -1.14
N GLU A 48 -12.15 10.50 -0.52
CA GLU A 48 -12.93 11.69 -0.86
C GLU A 48 -12.59 12.22 -2.26
N GLU A 49 -11.30 12.20 -2.62
CA GLU A 49 -10.80 12.55 -3.96
C GLU A 49 -11.17 11.49 -5.03
N GLY A 50 -11.80 10.39 -4.63
CA GLY A 50 -12.34 9.39 -5.55
C GLY A 50 -11.36 8.29 -5.94
N PHE A 51 -10.18 8.18 -5.30
CA PHE A 51 -9.30 7.05 -5.50
C PHE A 51 -9.99 5.75 -5.06
N ARG A 52 -9.83 4.70 -5.86
CA ARG A 52 -10.33 3.34 -5.58
C ARG A 52 -9.25 2.35 -5.98
N ASN A 53 -9.28 1.14 -5.43
CA ASN A 53 -8.45 0.07 -5.95
C ASN A 53 -9.16 -0.70 -7.06
N THR A 54 -8.38 -1.13 -8.04
CA THR A 54 -8.80 -2.05 -9.11
C THR A 54 -8.16 -3.39 -8.84
N VAL A 55 -8.93 -4.45 -9.04
CA VAL A 55 -8.50 -5.84 -8.86
C VAL A 55 -8.59 -6.53 -10.21
N LYS A 56 -7.48 -7.09 -10.68
CA LYS A 56 -7.39 -7.73 -11.99
C LYS A 56 -6.60 -9.03 -11.91
N GLU A 57 -7.22 -10.13 -12.33
CA GLU A 57 -6.50 -11.39 -12.53
C GLU A 57 -5.54 -11.25 -13.72
N HIS A 58 -4.27 -11.62 -13.51
CA HIS A 58 -3.26 -11.67 -14.55
C HIS A 58 -3.14 -13.07 -15.14
N GLU A 59 -3.20 -14.08 -14.27
CA GLU A 59 -3.21 -15.50 -14.59
C GLU A 59 -3.79 -16.26 -13.40
N ALA A 60 -4.05 -17.56 -13.57
CA ALA A 60 -4.63 -18.39 -12.52
C ALA A 60 -3.77 -18.34 -11.25
N GLY A 61 -4.36 -17.84 -10.17
CA GLY A 61 -3.69 -17.71 -8.87
C GLY A 61 -2.81 -16.47 -8.72
N LEU A 62 -2.83 -15.53 -9.67
CA LEU A 62 -2.11 -14.25 -9.58
C LEU A 62 -3.04 -13.07 -9.88
N THR A 63 -3.36 -12.32 -8.84
CA THR A 63 -4.26 -11.16 -8.91
C THR A 63 -3.52 -9.87 -8.59
N GLY A 64 -3.56 -8.89 -9.49
CA GLY A 64 -3.01 -7.55 -9.25
C GLY A 64 -4.02 -6.63 -8.56
N ILE A 65 -3.54 -5.82 -7.62
CA ILE A 65 -4.32 -4.79 -6.92
C ILE A 65 -3.59 -3.45 -7.05
N GLY A 66 -4.24 -2.45 -7.66
CA GLY A 66 -3.64 -1.13 -7.88
C GLY A 66 -4.65 -0.01 -7.84
N SER A 67 -4.25 1.17 -7.40
CA SER A 67 -5.15 2.32 -7.28
C SER A 67 -5.45 2.98 -8.64
N THR A 68 -6.70 3.42 -8.80
CA THR A 68 -7.20 4.22 -9.92
C THR A 68 -7.85 5.51 -9.39
N PRO A 69 -7.49 6.70 -9.92
CA PRO A 69 -6.35 6.96 -10.79
C PRO A 69 -5.01 6.51 -10.18
N THR A 70 -3.95 6.40 -11.00
CA THR A 70 -2.62 6.05 -10.50
C THR A 70 -2.20 7.02 -9.40
N PHE A 71 -1.86 6.48 -8.23
CA PHE A 71 -1.42 7.26 -7.08
C PHE A 71 0.08 7.09 -6.85
N ALA A 72 0.74 8.17 -6.41
CA ALA A 72 2.17 8.18 -6.09
C ALA A 72 3.03 7.63 -7.25
N ILE A 73 4.04 6.82 -6.94
CA ILE A 73 4.89 6.12 -7.91
C ILE A 73 4.17 5.01 -8.70
N GLY A 74 2.84 4.87 -8.55
CA GLY A 74 2.07 3.83 -9.22
C GLY A 74 2.33 2.42 -8.68
N GLN A 75 2.64 2.32 -7.39
CA GLN A 75 2.83 1.02 -6.72
C GLN A 75 1.54 0.19 -6.78
N ARG A 76 1.69 -1.10 -7.07
CA ARG A 76 0.63 -2.12 -7.04
C ARG A 76 1.09 -3.29 -6.19
N ALA A 77 0.15 -3.99 -5.55
CA ALA A 77 0.40 -5.27 -4.91
C ALA A 77 -0.01 -6.42 -5.82
N LEU A 78 0.58 -7.59 -5.60
CA LEU A 78 0.16 -8.84 -6.23
C LEU A 78 -0.28 -9.82 -5.14
N LEU A 79 -1.52 -10.29 -5.23
CA LEU A 79 -2.01 -11.40 -4.43
C LEU A 79 -1.66 -12.71 -5.13
N VAL A 80 -0.71 -13.44 -4.54
CA VAL A 80 -0.30 -14.77 -4.98
C VAL A 80 -1.13 -15.79 -4.21
N GLN A 81 -1.99 -16.52 -4.90
CA GLN A 81 -2.94 -17.46 -4.32
C GLN A 81 -2.43 -18.89 -4.49
N THR A 82 -2.33 -19.62 -3.38
CA THR A 82 -1.82 -21.00 -3.37
C THR A 82 -2.65 -21.87 -2.42
N GLU A 83 -2.60 -23.19 -2.59
CA GLU A 83 -3.26 -24.14 -1.68
C GLU A 83 -2.73 -24.04 -0.23
N GLN A 84 -1.54 -23.47 -0.03
CA GLN A 84 -0.90 -23.34 1.28
C GLN A 84 -1.21 -22.00 1.95
N GLY A 85 -2.01 -21.14 1.31
CA GLY A 85 -2.38 -19.80 1.74
C GLY A 85 -1.83 -18.72 0.80
N ASN A 86 -2.45 -17.54 0.85
CA ASN A 86 -2.10 -16.45 -0.04
C ASN A 86 -1.02 -15.54 0.54
N ILE A 87 -0.17 -14.99 -0.32
CA ILE A 87 0.82 -13.97 0.03
C ILE A 87 0.49 -12.70 -0.75
N LEU A 88 0.50 -11.56 -0.05
CA LEU A 88 0.50 -10.25 -0.71
C LEU A 88 1.96 -9.85 -0.96
N TRP A 89 2.36 -9.80 -2.23
CA TRP A 89 3.64 -9.29 -2.66
C TRP A 89 3.54 -7.77 -2.84
N ASP A 90 4.33 -7.04 -2.05
CA ASP A 90 4.26 -5.60 -1.83
C ASP A 90 2.90 -5.12 -1.29
N CYS A 91 2.82 -3.83 -1.00
CA CYS A 91 1.64 -3.19 -0.42
C CYS A 91 0.99 -2.22 -1.41
N ILE A 92 -0.19 -1.71 -1.04
CA ILE A 92 -0.86 -0.60 -1.73
C ILE A 92 -1.08 0.55 -0.76
N SER A 93 -1.17 1.78 -1.27
CA SER A 93 -1.34 2.97 -0.43
C SER A 93 -2.77 3.10 0.07
N LEU A 94 -3.76 2.96 -0.80
CA LEU A 94 -5.17 3.07 -0.40
C LEU A 94 -5.66 1.75 0.22
N LEU A 95 -6.20 1.82 1.43
CA LEU A 95 -6.91 0.72 2.08
C LEU A 95 -8.38 1.09 2.23
N ASP A 96 -9.19 0.53 1.35
CA ASP A 96 -10.65 0.62 1.41
C ASP A 96 -11.28 -0.73 1.75
N LYS A 97 -12.53 -0.66 2.20
CA LYS A 97 -13.30 -1.82 2.64
C LYS A 97 -13.49 -2.85 1.51
N GLU A 98 -13.72 -2.38 0.29
CA GLU A 98 -13.93 -3.22 -0.89
C GLU A 98 -12.69 -4.07 -1.21
N THR A 99 -11.50 -3.49 -1.07
CA THR A 99 -10.24 -4.21 -1.27
C THR A 99 -10.04 -5.29 -0.21
N VAL A 100 -10.28 -4.96 1.06
CA VAL A 100 -10.19 -5.93 2.17
C VAL A 100 -11.17 -7.08 1.96
N GLU A 101 -12.44 -6.77 1.67
CA GLU A 101 -13.46 -7.79 1.39
C GLU A 101 -13.12 -8.65 0.17
N THR A 102 -12.50 -8.07 -0.85
CA THR A 102 -12.04 -8.81 -2.03
C THR A 102 -10.90 -9.76 -1.69
N VAL A 103 -9.91 -9.32 -0.92
CA VAL A 103 -8.80 -10.19 -0.46
C VAL A 103 -9.32 -11.33 0.42
N GLU A 104 -10.23 -11.04 1.35
CA GLU A 104 -10.87 -12.07 2.18
C GLU A 104 -11.66 -13.08 1.33
N ARG A 105 -12.44 -12.63 0.35
CA ARG A 105 -13.17 -13.49 -0.60
C ARG A 105 -12.24 -14.38 -1.43
N LEU A 106 -11.02 -13.92 -1.70
CA LEU A 106 -9.99 -14.67 -2.42
C LEU A 106 -9.17 -15.62 -1.53
N GLY A 107 -9.53 -15.76 -0.25
CA GLY A 107 -8.92 -16.69 0.70
C GLY A 107 -8.09 -16.03 1.80
N GLY A 108 -8.17 -14.70 1.96
CA GLY A 108 -7.44 -13.95 2.97
C GLY A 108 -5.94 -13.90 2.70
N LEU A 109 -5.15 -13.49 3.70
CA LEU A 109 -3.68 -13.48 3.63
C LEU A 109 -3.06 -14.35 4.71
N LYS A 110 -2.08 -15.17 4.33
CA LYS A 110 -1.17 -15.85 5.26
C LYS A 110 0.02 -14.96 5.63
N GLY A 111 0.43 -14.09 4.71
CA GLY A 111 1.55 -13.18 4.94
C GLY A 111 1.67 -12.09 3.89
N ILE A 112 2.58 -11.15 4.16
CA ILE A 112 2.97 -10.08 3.26
C ILE A 112 4.47 -10.21 3.01
N ALA A 113 4.88 -10.24 1.75
CA ALA A 113 6.28 -10.19 1.34
C ALA A 113 6.58 -8.80 0.77
N ILE A 114 7.61 -8.13 1.26
CA ILE A 114 8.05 -6.84 0.72
C ILE A 114 9.28 -7.05 -0.15
N SER A 115 9.24 -6.55 -1.38
CA SER A 115 10.30 -6.71 -2.36
C SER A 115 11.51 -5.82 -2.07
N HIS A 116 11.29 -4.59 -1.59
CA HIS A 116 12.34 -3.59 -1.41
C HIS A 116 12.02 -2.60 -0.28
N PRO A 117 13.02 -1.97 0.36
CA PRO A 117 12.84 -1.16 1.58
C PRO A 117 12.19 0.22 1.36
N HIS A 118 11.56 0.46 0.21
CA HIS A 118 10.73 1.65 -0.04
C HIS A 118 9.26 1.29 -0.34
N TYR A 119 8.92 0.00 -0.43
CA TYR A 119 7.62 -0.49 -0.88
C TYR A 119 6.66 -0.79 0.29
N TYR A 120 6.81 -0.05 1.39
CA TYR A 120 6.01 -0.24 2.59
C TYR A 120 4.57 0.29 2.42
N SER A 121 4.32 1.33 1.62
CA SER A 121 2.98 1.94 1.44
C SER A 121 2.18 1.99 2.75
N SER A 122 1.00 1.37 2.84
CA SER A 122 0.19 1.27 4.06
C SER A 122 0.38 -0.05 4.83
N GLN A 123 1.58 -0.63 4.81
CA GLN A 123 1.93 -1.91 5.46
C GLN A 123 1.50 -1.97 6.92
N ALA A 124 1.74 -0.90 7.69
CA ALA A 124 1.40 -0.86 9.12
C ALA A 124 -0.11 -1.07 9.35
N LEU A 125 -0.96 -0.46 8.52
CA LEU A 125 -2.40 -0.67 8.58
C LEU A 125 -2.83 -2.02 8.00
N LEU A 126 -2.19 -2.49 6.92
CA LEU A 126 -2.47 -3.81 6.34
C LEU A 126 -2.28 -4.93 7.37
N ARG A 127 -1.25 -4.86 8.21
CA ARG A 127 -1.01 -5.82 9.31
C ARG A 127 -2.15 -5.86 10.34
N TRP A 128 -2.87 -4.75 10.54
CA TRP A 128 -3.99 -4.70 11.48
C TRP A 128 -5.32 -5.06 10.83
N SER A 129 -5.52 -4.67 9.57
CA SER A 129 -6.74 -4.98 8.83
C SER A 129 -6.81 -6.45 8.41
N LEU A 130 -5.67 -7.08 8.16
CA LEU A 130 -5.53 -8.47 7.75
C LEU A 130 -4.60 -9.11 8.78
N THR A 131 -4.99 -10.22 9.41
CA THR A 131 -4.22 -10.88 10.49
C THR A 131 -2.95 -11.58 9.95
N ALA A 132 -2.17 -10.88 9.12
CA ALA A 132 -1.07 -11.40 8.33
C ALA A 132 0.27 -11.17 9.04
N SER A 133 1.18 -12.14 8.91
CA SER A 133 2.58 -12.00 9.34
C SER A 133 3.40 -11.35 8.23
N VAL A 134 4.19 -10.32 8.56
CA VAL A 134 5.03 -9.59 7.59
C VAL A 134 6.41 -10.24 7.51
N GLN A 135 6.87 -10.58 6.31
CA GLN A 135 8.23 -11.02 6.02
C GLN A 135 8.87 -10.03 5.03
N VAL A 136 10.05 -9.53 5.35
CA VAL A 136 10.84 -8.69 4.43
C VAL A 136 11.86 -9.60 3.76
N ALA A 137 11.90 -9.63 2.44
CA ALA A 137 12.97 -10.29 1.72
C ALA A 137 14.18 -9.35 1.70
N GLU A 138 15.32 -9.79 2.25
CA GLU A 138 16.61 -9.10 2.17
C GLU A 138 17.39 -9.49 0.91
#